data_AF-A0A6S7GAS2-F1
#
_entry.id   AF-A0A6S7GAS2-F1
#
_cell.length_a   1.000
_cell.length_b   1.000
_cell.length_c   1.000
_cell.angle_alpha   90.00
_cell.angle_beta   90.00
_cell.angle_gamma   90.00
#
_symmetry.space_group_name_H-M   'P 1'
#
loop_
_entity.id
_entity.type
_entity.pdbx_description
1 polymer ?
#
loop_
_entity_poly.entity_id
_entity_poly.type
_entity_poly.pdbx_seq_one_letter_code
_entity_poly.pdbx_strand_id
1 'polypeptide(L)'
;VFTTTAAQVVCLNPLEIGELRVMRSKKCVNIDGFDGLGNINTYSCDGFEDQRIIMCGDGSIRNTKSPNNCFTPGTAGKGNVKLSTCKVYPSLPDYQKWRFGNSKTFLDTFGIEQEAKEIINV
;
A
#
# COMPACT_ATOMS: atom_id res chain seq x y z
N VAL A 1 19.66 -16.74 19.12
CA VAL A 1 19.93 -15.53 18.31
C VAL A 1 18.61 -15.13 17.67
N PHE A 2 17.87 -14.18 18.27
CA PHE A 2 16.60 -13.67 17.74
C PHE A 2 16.69 -12.16 17.68
N THR A 3 17.28 -11.66 16.60
CA THR A 3 17.18 -10.25 16.23
C THR A 3 16.09 -10.14 15.17
N THR A 4 14.82 -10.30 15.57
CA THR A 4 13.73 -9.65 14.84
C THR A 4 13.92 -8.15 15.07
N THR A 5 14.77 -7.54 14.25
CA THR A 5 15.03 -6.10 14.34
C THR A 5 13.69 -5.39 14.12
N ALA A 6 13.33 -4.46 15.00
CA ALA A 6 12.13 -3.61 14.90
C ALA A 6 11.96 -2.97 13.50
N ALA A 7 13.06 -2.88 12.74
CA ALA A 7 13.14 -2.50 11.34
C ALA A 7 12.21 -3.23 10.36
N GLN A 8 11.77 -4.43 10.67
CA GLN A 8 10.87 -5.20 9.81
C GLN A 8 9.40 -4.95 10.16
N VAL A 9 9.12 -4.69 11.44
CA VAL A 9 7.77 -4.42 11.97
C VAL A 9 7.23 -3.09 11.46
N VAL A 10 8.09 -2.08 11.34
CA VAL A 10 7.76 -0.74 10.84
C VAL A 10 8.42 -0.49 9.49
N CYS A 11 7.77 0.26 8.61
CA CYS A 11 8.32 0.68 7.33
C CYS A 11 9.43 1.74 7.54
N LEU A 12 10.69 1.31 7.68
CA LEU A 12 11.81 2.24 7.91
C LEU A 12 12.25 3.01 6.67
N ASN A 13 12.03 2.46 5.48
CA ASN A 13 12.46 3.04 4.21
C ASN A 13 11.23 3.30 3.32
N PRO A 14 10.38 4.29 3.65
CA PRO A 14 9.26 4.64 2.79
C PRO A 14 9.78 5.25 1.48
N LEU A 15 9.33 4.70 0.36
CA LEU A 15 9.57 5.25 -0.98
C LEU A 15 8.65 6.43 -1.24
N GLU A 16 7.40 6.32 -0.77
CA GLU A 16 6.37 7.35 -0.92
C GLU A 16 5.32 7.23 0.19
N ILE A 17 4.79 8.36 0.64
CA ILE A 17 3.68 8.43 1.60
C ILE A 17 2.67 9.46 1.10
N GLY A 18 1.43 9.04 0.93
CA GLY A 18 0.38 9.95 0.46
C GLY A 18 -0.89 9.22 0.07
N GLU A 19 -1.74 9.91 -0.67
CA GLU A 19 -2.92 9.30 -1.26
C GLU A 19 -2.54 8.47 -2.48
N LEU A 20 -2.97 7.21 -2.50
CA LEU A 20 -2.87 6.38 -3.69
C LEU A 20 -4.15 6.53 -4.51
N ARG A 21 -4.07 7.24 -5.64
CA ARG A 21 -5.25 7.52 -6.48
C ARG A 21 -5.32 6.63 -7.71
N VAL A 22 -6.50 6.10 -8.00
CA VAL A 22 -6.75 5.33 -9.22
C VAL A 22 -6.83 6.28 -10.42
N MET A 23 -5.97 6.08 -11.41
CA MET A 23 -5.85 6.98 -12.57
C MET A 23 -7.19 7.26 -13.28
N ARG A 24 -8.03 6.23 -13.44
CA ARG A 24 -9.31 6.33 -14.17
C ARG A 24 -10.39 7.07 -13.40
N SER A 25 -10.62 6.71 -12.13
CA SER A 25 -11.72 7.26 -11.33
C SER A 25 -11.32 8.47 -10.50
N LYS A 26 -10.01 8.72 -10.35
CA LYS A 26 -9.42 9.71 -9.43
C LYS A 26 -9.77 9.49 -7.95
N LYS A 27 -10.42 8.37 -7.62
CA LYS A 27 -10.73 7.96 -6.25
C LYS A 27 -9.48 7.48 -5.53
N CYS A 28 -9.47 7.65 -4.22
CA CYS A 28 -8.42 7.14 -3.35
C CYS A 28 -8.62 5.65 -3.08
N VAL A 29 -7.50 4.94 -2.95
CA VAL A 29 -7.46 3.64 -2.31
C VAL A 29 -7.78 3.85 -0.83
N ASN A 30 -8.81 3.16 -0.37
CA ASN A 30 -9.43 3.34 0.93
C ASN A 30 -9.47 2.01 1.66
N ILE A 31 -9.21 2.01 2.96
CA ILE A 31 -9.44 0.85 3.80
C ILE A 31 -10.80 1.01 4.47
N ASP A 32 -11.64 -0.02 4.39
CA ASP A 32 -12.98 0.04 4.99
C ASP A 32 -12.90 0.26 6.51
N GLY A 33 -13.70 1.19 7.03
CA GLY A 33 -13.66 1.58 8.44
C GLY A 33 -12.58 2.63 8.74
N PHE A 34 -12.42 2.99 10.01
CA PHE A 34 -11.50 4.07 10.44
C PHE A 34 -10.33 3.58 11.30
N ASP A 35 -10.26 2.26 11.56
CA ASP A 35 -9.18 1.64 12.33
C ASP A 35 -7.99 1.23 11.45
N GLY A 36 -8.11 1.42 10.12
CA GLY A 36 -7.09 1.05 9.17
C GLY A 36 -6.91 -0.47 9.09
N LEU A 37 -7.99 -1.25 9.28
CA LEU A 37 -8.03 -2.69 9.07
C LEU A 37 -9.20 -3.04 8.13
N GLY A 38 -9.11 -4.13 7.39
CA GLY A 38 -10.22 -4.61 6.57
C GLY A 38 -9.95 -4.59 5.07
N ASN A 39 -11.04 -4.57 4.29
CA ASN A 39 -10.97 -4.62 2.83
C ASN A 39 -10.41 -3.33 2.27
N ILE A 40 -9.74 -3.46 1.13
CA ILE A 40 -9.24 -2.31 0.38
C ILE A 40 -10.16 -2.09 -0.81
N ASN A 41 -10.74 -0.90 -0.86
CA ASN A 41 -11.68 -0.47 -1.89
C ASN A 41 -11.24 0.88 -2.48
N THR A 42 -12.06 1.42 -3.39
CA THR A 42 -11.90 2.81 -3.84
C THR A 42 -13.00 3.68 -3.26
N TYR A 43 -12.62 4.82 -2.67
CA TYR A 43 -13.57 5.77 -2.09
C TYR A 43 -13.18 7.22 -2.43
N SER A 44 -14.05 8.17 -2.09
CA SER A 44 -13.71 9.58 -2.19
C SER A 44 -12.53 9.90 -1.29
N CYS A 45 -11.61 10.73 -1.77
CA CYS A 45 -10.47 11.17 -0.99
C CYS A 45 -10.96 12.09 0.14
N ASP A 46 -10.79 11.69 1.40
CA ASP A 46 -11.27 12.44 2.57
C ASP A 46 -10.14 12.95 3.48
N GLY A 47 -8.89 12.56 3.18
CA GLY A 47 -7.70 13.00 3.90
C GLY A 47 -7.45 12.28 5.22
N PHE A 48 -8.21 11.23 5.57
CA PHE A 48 -8.00 10.48 6.78
C PHE A 48 -6.78 9.52 6.70
N GLU A 49 -6.26 9.14 7.87
CA GLU A 49 -5.00 8.39 8.01
C GLU A 49 -5.03 6.98 7.38
N ASP A 50 -6.22 6.40 7.24
CA ASP A 50 -6.42 5.12 6.57
C ASP A 50 -6.20 5.24 5.05
N GLN A 51 -6.51 6.39 4.43
CA GLN A 51 -6.23 6.66 3.01
C GLN A 51 -4.80 7.16 2.74
N ARG A 52 -4.01 7.37 3.80
CA ARG A 52 -2.59 7.70 3.67
C ARG A 52 -1.78 6.40 3.56
N ILE A 53 -1.49 6.03 2.33
CA ILE A 53 -0.79 4.80 1.97
C ILE A 53 0.72 5.01 2.04
N ILE A 54 1.44 3.98 2.47
CA ILE A 54 2.89 3.93 2.57
C ILE A 54 3.41 2.87 1.59
N MET A 55 4.20 3.30 0.61
CA MET A 55 4.96 2.41 -0.27
C MET A 55 6.31 2.13 0.37
N CYS A 56 6.57 0.90 0.80
CA CYS A 56 7.78 0.57 1.54
C CYS A 56 8.87 -0.03 0.66
N GLY A 57 10.13 0.31 0.94
CA GLY A 57 11.30 -0.25 0.27
C GLY A 57 11.50 -1.75 0.48
N ASP A 58 10.82 -2.35 1.47
CA ASP A 58 10.74 -3.81 1.66
C ASP A 58 9.74 -4.50 0.69
N GLY A 59 9.05 -3.71 -0.14
CA GLY A 59 8.03 -4.14 -1.09
C GLY A 59 6.61 -4.18 -0.52
N SER A 60 6.42 -3.96 0.78
CA SER A 60 5.08 -3.90 1.37
C SER A 60 4.35 -2.60 1.02
N ILE A 61 3.02 -2.68 1.02
CA ILE A 61 2.14 -1.50 0.97
C ILE A 61 1.35 -1.49 2.28
N ARG A 62 1.37 -0.37 2.98
CA ARG A 62 0.78 -0.18 4.31
C ARG A 62 -0.04 1.11 4.35
N ASN A 63 -0.58 1.46 5.51
CA ASN A 63 -1.18 2.77 5.75
C ASN A 63 -0.64 3.40 7.04
N THR A 64 -0.83 4.70 7.21
CA THR A 64 -0.33 5.43 8.40
C THR A 64 -1.10 5.13 9.68
N LYS A 65 -2.38 4.72 9.59
CA LYS A 65 -3.23 4.40 10.75
C LYS A 65 -2.83 3.09 11.45
N SER A 66 -2.49 2.08 10.66
CA SER A 66 -2.26 0.69 11.08
C SER A 66 -0.98 0.14 10.42
N PRO A 67 0.21 0.70 10.76
CA PRO A 67 1.47 0.48 10.03
C PRO A 67 2.06 -0.93 10.16
N ASN A 68 1.51 -1.78 11.04
CA ASN A 68 1.93 -3.17 11.22
C ASN A 68 1.19 -4.13 10.27
N ASN A 69 0.29 -3.61 9.43
CA ASN A 69 -0.50 -4.38 8.47
C ASN A 69 -0.10 -4.07 7.03
N CYS A 70 -0.18 -5.10 6.20
CA CYS A 70 0.25 -5.11 4.82
C CYS A 70 -0.93 -5.41 3.90
N PHE A 71 -0.96 -4.78 2.73
CA PHE A 71 -1.86 -5.12 1.64
C PHE A 71 -1.60 -6.57 1.23
N THR A 72 -2.63 -7.41 1.34
CA THR A 72 -2.53 -8.86 1.22
C THR A 72 -3.70 -9.40 0.38
N PRO A 73 -3.45 -9.98 -0.81
CA PRO A 73 -4.50 -10.59 -1.66
C PRO A 73 -4.91 -12.00 -1.20
N GLY A 74 -4.35 -12.48 -0.08
CA GLY A 74 -4.37 -13.89 0.35
C GLY A 74 -3.02 -14.57 0.13
N THR A 75 -2.85 -15.80 0.62
CA THR A 75 -1.55 -16.51 0.57
C THR A 75 -1.20 -17.05 -0.81
N ALA A 76 -2.17 -17.13 -1.73
CA ALA A 76 -1.94 -17.54 -3.11
C ALA A 76 -1.45 -16.38 -4.02
N GLY A 77 -1.28 -15.16 -3.47
CA GLY A 77 -0.97 -13.96 -4.26
C GLY A 77 -2.13 -13.50 -5.16
N LYS A 78 -3.32 -14.11 -5.01
CA LYS A 78 -4.49 -13.90 -5.84
C LYS A 78 -5.74 -13.80 -4.97
N GLY A 79 -6.58 -12.83 -5.26
CA GLY A 79 -7.85 -12.64 -4.58
C GLY A 79 -8.10 -11.20 -4.19
N ASN A 80 -9.09 -11.01 -3.33
CA ASN A 80 -9.41 -9.71 -2.77
C ASN A 80 -8.25 -9.19 -1.90
N VAL A 81 -7.89 -7.92 -2.07
CA VAL A 81 -6.82 -7.30 -1.29
C VAL A 81 -7.43 -6.73 -0.01
N LYS A 82 -6.84 -7.10 1.12
CA LYS A 82 -7.19 -6.59 2.44
C LYS A 82 -5.94 -6.31 3.25
N LEU A 83 -6.11 -5.60 4.36
CA LEU A 83 -5.05 -5.53 5.36
C LEU A 83 -4.99 -6.81 6.17
N SER A 84 -3.77 -7.28 6.38
CA SER A 84 -3.46 -8.39 7.28
C SER A 84 -2.10 -8.14 7.88
N THR A 85 -1.85 -8.68 9.08
CA THR A 85 -0.58 -8.50 9.77
C THR A 85 0.59 -8.86 8.85
N CYS A 86 1.58 -7.97 8.78
CA CYS A 86 2.77 -8.21 7.99
C CYS A 86 3.55 -9.39 8.59
N LYS A 87 3.82 -10.43 7.80
CA LYS A 87 4.59 -11.61 8.24
C LYS A 87 6.07 -11.36 8.03
N VAL A 88 6.66 -10.61 8.93
CA VAL A 88 8.03 -10.08 8.73
C VAL A 88 9.12 -11.09 9.07
N TYR A 89 8.81 -12.13 9.85
CA TYR A 89 9.74 -13.21 10.20
C TYR A 89 9.38 -14.52 9.46
N PRO A 90 10.37 -15.25 8.90
CA PRO A 90 11.80 -14.90 8.81
C PRO A 90 12.08 -13.78 7.81
N SER A 91 11.17 -13.56 6.87
CA SER A 91 11.17 -12.46 5.91
C SER A 91 9.75 -12.23 5.40
N LEU A 92 9.46 -11.02 4.91
CA LEU A 92 8.18 -10.72 4.27
C LEU A 92 7.95 -11.69 3.09
N PRO A 93 6.81 -12.41 3.05
CA PRO A 93 6.50 -13.32 1.95
C PRO A 93 6.10 -12.57 0.68
N ASP A 94 6.31 -13.17 -0.48
CA ASP A 94 6.11 -12.50 -1.77
C ASP A 94 4.65 -12.07 -2.01
N TYR A 95 3.68 -12.83 -1.50
CA TYR A 95 2.28 -12.42 -1.57
C TYR A 95 1.94 -11.16 -0.75
N GLN A 96 2.83 -10.66 0.12
CA GLN A 96 2.70 -9.35 0.78
C GLN A 96 3.64 -8.29 0.18
N LYS A 97 4.35 -8.63 -0.90
CA LYS A 97 5.19 -7.71 -1.67
C LYS A 97 4.51 -7.27 -2.94
N TRP A 98 4.87 -6.08 -3.36
CA TRP A 98 4.35 -5.42 -4.53
C TRP A 98 5.50 -4.76 -5.28
N ARG A 99 5.37 -4.70 -6.60
CA ARG A 99 6.29 -3.98 -7.47
C ARG A 99 5.53 -3.05 -8.38
N PHE A 100 6.22 -2.01 -8.84
CA PHE A 100 5.71 -1.18 -9.92
C PHE A 100 5.84 -1.90 -11.27
N GLY A 101 4.78 -1.82 -12.07
CA GLY A 101 4.74 -2.31 -13.45
C GLY A 101 4.95 -1.17 -14.44
N ASN A 102 4.16 -1.17 -15.52
CA ASN A 102 4.22 -0.08 -16.49
C ASN A 102 3.83 1.24 -15.84
N SER A 103 4.41 2.33 -16.33
CA SER A 103 4.03 3.68 -15.92
C SER A 103 3.54 4.52 -17.08
N LYS A 104 2.74 5.53 -16.75
CA LYS A 104 2.21 6.52 -17.69
C LYS A 104 2.23 7.88 -17.04
N THR A 105 2.87 8.84 -17.70
CA THR A 105 2.80 10.25 -17.29
C THR A 105 1.58 10.94 -17.89
N PHE A 106 1.03 11.92 -17.18
CA PHE A 106 -0.09 12.73 -17.62
C PHE A 106 -0.10 14.08 -16.91
N LEU A 107 -0.76 15.09 -17.48
CA LEU A 107 -1.01 16.35 -16.80
C LEU A 107 -2.33 16.26 -16.03
N ASP A 108 -2.34 16.75 -14.79
CA ASP A 108 -3.58 16.93 -14.04
C ASP A 108 -4.38 18.15 -14.53
N THR A 109 -5.50 18.45 -13.85
CA THR A 109 -6.38 19.56 -14.20
C THR A 109 -5.73 20.94 -14.08
N PHE A 110 -4.61 21.05 -13.37
CA PHE A 110 -3.85 22.28 -13.20
C PHE A 110 -2.60 22.33 -14.09
N GLY A 111 -2.43 21.33 -14.97
CA GLY A 111 -1.27 21.25 -15.85
C GLY A 111 0.01 20.76 -15.16
N ILE A 112 -0.11 20.14 -13.99
CA ILE A 112 1.03 19.57 -13.26
C ILE A 112 1.25 18.14 -13.75
N GLU A 113 2.50 17.80 -14.08
CA GLU A 113 2.87 16.44 -14.48
C GLU A 113 2.74 15.46 -13.31
N GLN A 114 2.09 14.33 -13.59
CA GLN A 114 1.83 13.24 -12.67
C GLN A 114 2.28 11.93 -13.30
N GLU A 115 2.64 10.94 -12.49
CA GLU A 115 2.97 9.60 -12.94
C GLU A 115 1.99 8.58 -12.32
N ALA A 116 1.33 7.79 -13.16
CA ALA A 116 0.56 6.62 -12.73
C ALA A 116 1.38 5.36 -12.98
N LYS A 117 1.39 4.45 -11.99
CA LYS A 117 2.08 3.15 -12.07
C LYS A 117 1.10 2.01 -11.86
N GLU A 118 1.29 0.92 -12.59
CA GLU A 118 0.70 -0.36 -12.22
C GLU A 118 1.33 -0.84 -10.90
N ILE A 119 0.52 -1.41 -10.02
CA ILE A 119 0.98 -2.04 -8.77
C ILE A 119 0.63 -3.52 -8.87
N ILE A 120 1.65 -4.37 -8.86
CA ILE A 120 1.54 -5.79 -9.18
C ILE A 120 2.06 -6.59 -8.00
N ASN A 121 1.28 -7.56 -7.52
CA ASN A 121 1.73 -8.50 -6.49
C ASN A 121 2.83 -9.40 -7.06
N VAL A 122 3.83 -9.71 -6.23
CA VAL A 122 5.01 -10.50 -6.63
C VAL A 122 4.72 -12.00 -6.54
#